data_AF-A0AAJ1Z5X7-F1
#
_entry.id   AF-A0AAJ1Z5X7-F1
#
_cell.length_a   1.000
_cell.length_b   1.000
_cell.length_c   1.000
_cell.angle_alpha   90.00
_cell.angle_beta   90.00
_cell.angle_gamma   90.00
#
_symmetry.space_group_name_H-M   'P 1'
#
loop_
_entity.id
_entity.type
_entity.pdbx_description
1 polymer ?
#
loop_
_entity_poly.entity_id
_entity_poly.type
_entity_poly.pdbx_seq_one_letter_code
_entity_poly.pdbx_strand_id
1 'polypeptide(L)'
;MLGTGTLANDSIALQLKLLKGRGFVLTNGEFGNRLIKQAIRANLSFDTYEREMGRPFLYNEIEELAEKQLEHTLGSLLYFIIIL
;
A
#
# COMPACT_ATOMS: atom_id res chain seq x y z
N MET A 1 17.03 3.99 12.87
CA MET A 1 18.20 3.55 12.09
C MET A 1 17.85 3.61 10.61
N LEU A 2 18.66 4.28 9.80
CA LEU A 2 18.57 4.23 8.34
C LEU A 2 19.25 2.92 7.89
N GLY A 3 18.45 1.86 7.75
CA GLY A 3 18.89 0.63 7.11
C GLY A 3 18.62 0.67 5.60
N THR A 4 19.30 -0.16 4.82
CA THR A 4 19.12 -0.27 3.36
C THR A 4 17.67 -0.58 2.97
N GLY A 5 16.95 -1.37 3.78
CA GLY A 5 15.53 -1.67 3.55
C GLY A 5 14.60 -0.46 3.69
N THR A 6 14.89 0.47 4.61
CA THR A 6 14.10 1.71 4.74
C THR A 6 14.31 2.61 3.52
N LEU A 7 15.55 2.72 3.02
CA LEU A 7 15.84 3.53 1.83
C LEU A 7 15.22 2.94 0.56
N ALA A 8 15.20 1.61 0.44
CA ALA A 8 14.53 0.94 -0.67
C ALA A 8 13.03 1.24 -0.67
N ASN A 9 12.39 1.15 0.49
CA ASN A 9 10.96 1.40 0.65
C ASN A 9 10.58 2.87 0.40
N ASP A 10 11.35 3.81 0.92
CA ASP A 10 11.19 5.25 0.62
C ASP A 10 11.34 5.51 -0.89
N SER A 11 12.31 4.85 -1.55
CA SER A 11 12.55 5.00 -2.99
C SER A 11 11.39 4.45 -3.84
N ILE A 12 10.85 3.28 -3.47
CA ILE A 12 9.69 2.70 -4.15
C ILE A 12 8.46 3.57 -3.94
N ALA A 13 8.22 4.07 -2.72
CA ALA A 13 7.11 4.98 -2.43
C ALA A 13 7.18 6.25 -3.29
N LEU A 14 8.37 6.84 -3.47
CA LEU A 14 8.56 7.99 -4.36
C LEU A 14 8.32 7.65 -5.83
N GLN A 15 8.74 6.47 -6.29
CA GLN A 15 8.51 6.05 -7.67
C GLN A 15 7.01 5.82 -7.95
N LEU A 16 6.30 5.21 -7.01
CA LEU A 16 4.85 4.99 -7.09
C LEU A 16 4.07 6.31 -7.17
N LYS A 17 4.59 7.40 -6.59
CA LYS A 17 3.96 8.73 -6.66
C LYS A 17 3.84 9.24 -8.10
N LEU A 18 4.76 8.84 -8.96
CA LEU A 18 4.77 9.25 -10.37
C LEU A 18 3.66 8.56 -11.17
N LEU A 19 3.09 7.50 -10.61
CA LEU A 19 2.01 6.74 -11.21
C LEU A 19 0.69 7.38 -10.82
N LYS A 20 -0.20 7.55 -11.80
CA LYS A 20 -1.55 8.01 -11.52
C LYS A 20 -2.33 6.86 -10.90
N GLY A 21 -2.73 6.97 -9.65
CA GLY A 21 -3.61 5.98 -9.02
C GLY A 21 -3.74 6.15 -7.52
N ARG A 22 -4.59 5.31 -6.92
CA ARG A 22 -4.75 5.16 -5.47
C ARG A 22 -4.46 3.71 -5.07
N GLY A 23 -3.49 3.49 -4.17
CA GLY A 23 -3.09 2.14 -3.76
C GLY A 23 -3.72 1.67 -2.44
N PHE A 24 -3.32 0.49 -2.00
CA PHE A 24 -3.56 0.00 -0.64
C PHE A 24 -2.23 -0.31 0.06
N VAL A 25 -2.18 -0.04 1.36
CA VAL A 25 -1.11 -0.51 2.26
C VAL A 25 -1.69 -1.54 3.21
N LEU A 26 -1.10 -2.73 3.22
CA LEU A 26 -1.52 -3.83 4.09
C LEU A 26 -0.69 -3.77 5.38
N THR A 27 -1.35 -3.75 6.54
CA THR A 27 -0.67 -3.70 7.84
C THR A 27 -1.24 -4.71 8.82
N ASN A 28 -0.37 -5.53 9.40
CA ASN A 28 -0.66 -6.45 10.50
C ASN A 28 0.45 -6.43 11.56
N GLY A 29 1.15 -5.28 11.64
CA GLY A 29 2.18 -5.06 12.63
C GLY A 29 3.13 -3.91 12.33
N GLU A 30 4.22 -3.85 13.11
CA GLU A 30 5.16 -2.73 13.11
C GLU A 30 5.79 -2.42 11.75
N PHE A 31 5.95 -3.44 10.90
CA PHE A 31 6.49 -3.22 9.55
C PHE A 31 5.50 -2.48 8.66
N GLY A 32 4.24 -2.91 8.60
CA GLY A 32 3.19 -2.22 7.84
C GLY A 32 2.97 -0.78 8.32
N ASN A 33 3.03 -0.55 9.64
CA ASN A 33 2.95 0.80 10.21
C ASN A 33 4.13 1.70 9.76
N ARG A 34 5.32 1.12 9.53
CA ARG A 34 6.42 1.86 8.90
C ARG A 34 6.15 2.16 7.43
N LEU A 35 5.53 1.24 6.68
CA LEU A 35 5.15 1.49 5.29
C LEU A 35 4.13 2.62 5.17
N ILE A 36 3.13 2.66 6.05
CA ILE A 36 2.15 3.75 6.12
C ILE A 36 2.86 5.09 6.31
N LYS A 37 3.79 5.18 7.27
CA LYS A 37 4.57 6.42 7.51
C LYS A 37 5.37 6.86 6.27
N GLN A 38 5.95 5.91 5.53
CA GLN A 38 6.71 6.20 4.32
C GLN A 38 5.79 6.62 3.16
N ALA A 39 4.64 5.96 2.98
CA ALA A 39 3.64 6.33 1.99
C ALA A 39 3.06 7.73 2.23
N ILE A 40 2.79 8.09 3.50
CA ILE A 40 2.39 9.45 3.90
C ILE A 40 3.49 10.46 3.56
N ARG A 41 4.75 10.18 3.92
CA ARG A 41 5.89 11.06 3.61
C ARG A 41 6.09 11.27 2.11
N ALA A 42 5.86 10.24 1.30
CA ALA A 42 5.91 10.32 -0.15
C ALA A 42 4.69 11.06 -0.77
N ASN A 43 3.66 11.35 0.04
CA ASN A 43 2.38 11.92 -0.38
C ASN A 43 1.66 11.06 -1.43
N LEU A 44 1.62 9.75 -1.16
CA LEU A 44 0.85 8.80 -1.97
C LEU A 44 -0.64 8.89 -1.66
N SER A 45 -1.46 8.66 -2.67
CA SER A 45 -2.88 8.38 -2.47
C SER A 45 -3.04 6.89 -2.16
N PHE A 46 -3.45 6.55 -0.94
CA PHE A 46 -3.66 5.16 -0.55
C PHE A 46 -4.73 5.02 0.54
N ASP A 47 -5.28 3.83 0.63
CA ASP A 47 -6.09 3.33 1.75
C ASP A 47 -5.32 2.24 2.51
N THR A 48 -5.80 1.89 3.70
CA THR A 48 -5.17 0.87 4.55
C THR A 48 -6.07 -0.34 4.73
N TYR A 49 -5.53 -1.54 4.53
CA TYR A 49 -6.13 -2.79 4.99
C TYR A 49 -5.39 -3.25 6.24
N GLU A 50 -6.05 -3.13 7.39
CA GLU A 50 -5.45 -3.42 8.70
C GLU A 50 -6.01 -4.71 9.28
N ARG A 51 -5.09 -5.52 9.84
CA ARG A 51 -5.39 -6.72 10.60
C ARG A 51 -4.68 -6.64 11.94
N GLU A 52 -5.18 -7.37 12.93
CA GLU A 52 -4.54 -7.44 14.24
C GLU A 52 -3.08 -7.92 14.15
N MET A 53 -2.26 -7.48 15.11
CA MET A 53 -0.85 -7.85 15.21
C MET A 53 -0.66 -9.37 15.16
N GLY A 54 0.14 -9.83 14.20
CA GLY A 54 0.46 -11.25 14.04
C GLY A 54 -0.67 -12.10 13.42
N ARG A 55 -1.81 -11.52 13.06
CA ARG A 55 -2.83 -12.22 12.27
C ARG A 55 -2.45 -12.19 10.79
N PRO A 56 -2.62 -13.32 10.07
CA PRO A 56 -2.43 -13.32 8.63
C PRO A 56 -3.47 -12.43 7.96
N PHE A 57 -3.08 -11.87 6.82
CA PHE A 57 -4.01 -11.26 5.89
C PHE A 57 -4.89 -12.33 5.27
N LEU A 58 -6.15 -11.99 5.00
CA LEU A 58 -7.10 -12.90 4.38
C LEU A 58 -7.16 -12.60 2.88
N TYR A 59 -6.77 -13.58 2.06
CA TYR A 59 -6.69 -13.41 0.61
C TYR A 59 -8.03 -13.04 -0.01
N ASN A 60 -9.13 -13.64 0.46
CA ASN A 60 -10.48 -13.31 0.00
C ASN A 60 -10.86 -11.86 0.31
N GLU A 61 -10.48 -11.33 1.48
CA GLU A 61 -10.74 -9.93 1.82
C GLU A 61 -9.93 -8.97 0.94
N ILE A 62 -8.67 -9.34 0.61
CA ILE A 62 -7.83 -8.56 -0.30
C ILE A 62 -8.37 -8.61 -1.73
N GLU A 63 -8.86 -9.77 -2.17
CA GLU A 63 -9.47 -9.96 -3.49
C GLU A 63 -10.73 -9.11 -3.63
N GLU A 64 -11.65 -9.18 -2.67
CA GLU A 64 -12.84 -8.32 -2.63
C GLU A 64 -12.48 -6.83 -2.64
N LEU A 65 -11.41 -6.44 -1.94
CA LEU A 65 -10.94 -5.07 -1.90
C LEU A 65 -10.40 -4.63 -3.28
N ALA A 66 -9.66 -5.50 -3.96
CA ALA A 66 -9.15 -5.26 -5.30
C ALA A 66 -10.29 -5.21 -6.35
N GLU A 67 -11.29 -6.08 -6.23
CA GLU A 67 -12.47 -6.12 -7.11
C GLU A 67 -13.34 -4.87 -6.97
N LYS A 68 -13.69 -4.49 -5.72
CA LYS A 68 -14.42 -3.23 -5.46
C LYS A 68 -13.69 -2.03 -6.05
N GLN A 69 -12.37 -2.01 -5.94
CA GLN A 69 -11.56 -0.94 -6.52
C GLN A 69 -11.65 -0.92 -8.05
N LEU A 70 -11.66 -2.08 -8.70
CA LEU A 70 -11.73 -2.22 -10.16
C LEU A 70 -13.09 -1.81 -10.73
N GLU A 71 -14.18 -2.14 -10.04
CA GLU A 71 -15.54 -1.73 -10.42
C GLU A 71 -15.71 -0.20 -10.41
N HIS A 72 -14.99 0.50 -9.52
CA HIS A 72 -14.95 1.96 -9.47
C HIS A 72 -14.10 2.61 -10.60
N THR A 73 -13.40 1.83 -11.43
CA THR A 73 -12.41 2.36 -12.41
C THR A 73 -12.65 1.97 -13.86
N LEU A 74 -13.90 1.86 -14.28
CA LEU A 74 -14.23 1.77 -15.71
C LEU A 74 -13.94 3.08 -16.50
N GLY A 75 -12.91 3.85 -16.13
CA GLY A 75 -12.58 5.15 -16.72
C GLY A 75 -11.17 5.74 -16.50
N SER A 76 -10.07 4.95 -16.47
CA SER A 76 -8.68 5.41 -16.76
C SER A 76 -7.62 5.61 -15.64
N LEU A 77 -7.45 4.76 -14.63
CA LEU A 77 -6.22 4.81 -13.80
C LEU A 77 -5.60 3.43 -13.51
N LEU A 78 -4.27 3.34 -13.70
CA LEU A 78 -3.45 2.16 -13.40
C LEU A 78 -3.21 2.09 -11.88
N TYR A 79 -3.57 0.99 -11.23
CA TYR A 79 -3.41 0.85 -9.77
C TYR A 79 -2.20 0.00 -9.39
N PHE A 80 -1.62 0.30 -8.24
CA PHE A 80 -0.51 -0.44 -7.67
C PHE A 80 -0.84 -0.80 -6.23
N ILE A 81 -0.73 -2.08 -5.88
CA ILE A 81 -0.75 -2.54 -4.50
C ILE A 81 0.65 -2.30 -3.95
N ILE A 82 0.75 -1.57 -2.83
CA ILE A 82 2.04 -1.33 -2.19
C ILE A 82 2.30 -2.52 -1.26
N ILE A 83 2.99 -3.51 -1.77
CA ILE A 83 3.61 -4.56 -0.96
C ILE A 83 5.10 -4.26 -0.91
N LEU A 84 5.58 -3.92 0.27
CA LEU A 84 7.01 -3.81 0.60
C LEU A 84 7.27 -4.70 1.80
#